data_AF-A0A7S3M483-F1
#
_entry.id   AF-A0A7S3M483-F1
#
_cell.length_a   1.000
_cell.length_b   1.000
_cell.length_c   1.000
_cell.angle_alpha   90.00
_cell.angle_beta   90.00
_cell.angle_gamma   90.00
#
_symmetry.space_group_name_H-M   'P 1'
#
loop_
_entity.id
_entity.type
_entity.pdbx_description
1 polymer ?
#
loop_
_entity_poly.entity_id
_entity_poly.type
_entity_poly.pdbx_seq_one_letter_code
_entity_poly.pdbx_strand_id
1 'polypeptide(L)'
;LFLYILEVMPQSLNHEFTNHHRILLDTTQSFTSAGEFTFTVPLGVTSITVTLVGASGGNAVYTSTGATGYGGMGGVINAQIAVIPGEVLQINVGGQGSIGGPSGAGVNG
;
A
#
# COMPACT_ATOMS: atom_id res chain seq x y z
N LEU A 1 2.44 -7.51 -1.19
CA LEU A 1 1.53 -6.35 -1.15
C LEU A 1 2.45 -5.15 -0.96
N PHE A 2 2.26 -4.08 -1.72
CA PHE A 2 2.94 -2.80 -1.55
C PHE A 2 1.82 -1.78 -1.37
N LEU A 3 1.92 -0.90 -0.38
CA LEU A 3 0.94 0.14 -0.15
C LEU A 3 1.57 1.51 -0.34
N TYR A 4 0.93 2.34 -1.15
CA TYR A 4 1.25 3.75 -1.32
C TYR A 4 0.11 4.59 -0.76
N ILE A 5 0.41 5.42 0.23
CA ILE A 5 -0.53 6.43 0.73
C ILE A 5 -0.11 7.75 0.10
N LEU A 6 -0.97 8.29 -0.76
CA LEU A 6 -0.88 9.62 -1.31
C LEU A 6 -1.73 10.53 -0.41
N GLU A 7 -1.09 11.38 0.37
CA GLU A 7 -1.79 12.35 1.19
C GLU A 7 -2.21 13.53 0.30
N VAL A 8 -3.48 13.94 0.38
CA VAL A 8 -4.01 14.98 -0.52
C VAL A 8 -4.67 16.11 0.26
N MET A 9 -4.10 17.30 0.04
CA MET A 9 -4.51 18.66 0.43
C MET A 9 -4.60 18.98 1.93
N PRO A 10 -3.62 19.72 2.50
CA PRO A 10 -3.84 20.40 3.77
C PRO A 10 -4.98 21.44 3.62
N GLN A 11 -5.89 21.51 4.61
CA GLN A 11 -6.82 22.64 4.71
C GLN A 11 -6.00 23.94 4.71
N SER A 12 -6.40 24.94 3.93
CA SER A 12 -5.69 26.23 3.91
C SER A 12 -5.74 26.87 5.31
N LEU A 13 -4.58 26.98 5.98
CA LEU A 13 -4.43 27.75 7.22
C LEU A 13 -4.43 29.24 6.87
N ASN A 14 -5.55 29.89 7.12
CA ASN A 14 -5.69 31.34 7.02
C ASN A 14 -5.09 32.02 8.25
N HIS A 15 -3.78 32.31 8.21
CA HIS A 15 -3.27 33.59 8.70
C HIS A 15 -1.91 33.93 8.05
N GLU A 16 -1.88 35.09 7.39
CA GLU A 16 -0.72 35.86 6.89
C GLU A 16 -0.15 35.46 5.52
N PHE A 17 -0.73 36.07 4.48
CA PHE A 17 -0.15 36.18 3.14
C PHE A 17 1.06 37.12 3.16
N THR A 18 2.28 36.57 3.22
CA THR A 18 3.48 37.22 2.67
C THR A 18 4.30 36.14 1.96
N ASN A 19 4.47 36.29 0.64
CA ASN A 19 4.96 35.31 -0.34
C ASN A 19 3.96 34.21 -0.73
N HIS A 20 3.36 34.38 -1.90
CA HIS A 20 2.29 33.54 -2.45
C HIS A 20 2.80 32.21 -3.04
N HIS A 21 3.71 31.50 -2.36
CA HIS A 21 3.98 30.10 -2.68
C HIS A 21 3.04 29.24 -1.82
N ARG A 22 1.82 29.05 -2.32
CA ARG A 22 0.87 28.07 -1.77
C ARG A 22 1.46 26.68 -2.03
N ILE A 23 2.27 26.16 -1.12
CA ILE A 23 2.84 24.82 -1.26
C ILE A 23 1.78 23.81 -0.86
N LEU A 24 1.07 23.28 -1.86
CA LEU A 24 0.37 22.01 -1.70
C LEU A 24 1.47 20.96 -1.57
N LEU A 25 1.81 20.58 -0.34
CA LEU A 25 2.82 19.58 -0.07
C LEU A 25 2.15 18.20 -0.19
N ASP A 26 2.16 17.62 -1.38
CA ASP A 26 1.71 16.25 -1.58
C ASP A 26 2.74 15.30 -0.96
N THR A 27 2.47 14.86 0.27
CA THR A 27 3.34 13.93 0.98
C THR A 27 2.93 12.51 0.62
N THR A 28 3.87 11.69 0.21
CA THR A 28 3.63 10.26 -0.08
C THR A 28 4.40 9.40 0.90
N GLN A 29 3.70 8.46 1.55
CA GLN A 29 4.31 7.44 2.39
C GLN A 29 4.10 6.07 1.75
N SER A 30 5.19 5.32 1.55
CA SER A 30 5.16 3.97 0.98
C SER A 30 5.55 2.91 2.00
N PHE A 31 4.82 1.79 1.99
CA PHE A 31 5.12 0.58 2.75
C PHE A 31 5.33 -0.57 1.77
N THR A 32 6.60 -0.93 1.57
CA THR A 32 7.00 -1.88 0.52
C THR A 32 7.38 -3.25 1.01
N SER A 33 7.48 -3.43 2.33
CA SER A 33 7.82 -4.69 2.95
C SER A 33 6.58 -5.28 3.61
N ALA A 34 6.45 -6.61 3.60
CA ALA A 34 5.41 -7.27 4.36
C ALA A 34 5.60 -7.01 5.86
N GLY A 35 4.49 -6.76 6.57
CA GLY A 35 4.54 -6.43 7.99
C GLY A 35 3.41 -5.50 8.43
N GLU A 36 3.50 -5.11 9.70
CA GLU A 36 2.57 -4.18 10.33
C GLU A 36 3.26 -2.83 10.50
N PHE A 37 2.57 -1.78 10.09
CA PHE A 37 3.04 -0.40 10.19
C PHE A 37 1.93 0.48 10.77
N THR A 38 2.32 1.67 11.22
CA THR A 38 1.39 2.71 11.64
C THR A 38 1.59 3.96 10.81
N PHE A 39 0.49 4.65 10.52
CA PHE A 39 0.49 5.95 9.86
C PHE A 39 -0.38 6.91 10.66
N THR A 40 0.22 8.01 11.11
CA THR A 40 -0.53 9.09 11.76
C THR A 40 -0.99 10.06 10.71
N VAL A 41 -2.31 10.27 10.61
CA VAL A 41 -2.93 11.24 9.72
C VAL A 41 -2.50 12.64 10.14
N PRO A 42 -1.87 13.42 9.26
CA PRO A 42 -1.46 14.77 9.62
C PRO A 42 -2.64 15.68 9.94
N LEU A 43 -2.35 16.71 10.75
CA LEU A 43 -3.37 17.68 11.13
C LEU A 43 -3.87 18.43 9.89
N GLY A 44 -5.19 18.59 9.79
CA GLY A 44 -5.81 19.21 8.63
C GLY A 44 -6.01 18.27 7.44
N VAL A 45 -5.83 16.95 7.60
CA VAL A 45 -6.18 15.98 6.56
C VAL A 45 -7.42 15.20 6.98
N THR A 46 -8.44 15.28 6.13
CA THR A 46 -9.73 14.59 6.32
C THR A 46 -9.99 13.51 5.27
N SER A 47 -9.11 13.39 4.27
CA SER A 47 -9.15 12.33 3.27
C SER A 47 -7.75 11.97 2.79
N ILE A 48 -7.51 10.68 2.57
CA ILE A 48 -6.28 10.15 1.98
C ILE A 48 -6.60 9.31 0.75
N THR A 49 -5.70 9.33 -0.23
CA THR A 49 -5.76 8.40 -1.36
C THR A 49 -4.77 7.27 -1.13
N VAL A 50 -5.21 6.05 -1.38
CA VAL A 50 -4.47 4.84 -1.04
C VAL A 50 -4.41 3.96 -2.28
N THR A 51 -3.20 3.61 -2.69
CA THR A 51 -2.93 2.64 -3.77
C THR A 51 -2.36 1.37 -3.17
N LEU A 52 -3.11 0.28 -3.22
CA LEU A 52 -2.71 -1.06 -2.78
C LEU A 52 -2.29 -1.88 -3.99
N VAL A 53 -1.09 -2.46 -3.96
CA VAL A 53 -0.55 -3.35 -5.00
C VAL A 53 -0.35 -4.73 -4.41
N GLY A 54 -1.21 -5.68 -4.72
CA GLY A 54 -1.18 -7.07 -4.27
C GLY A 54 0.19 -7.73 -4.40
N ALA A 55 0.50 -8.67 -3.50
CA ALA A 55 1.66 -9.54 -3.74
C ALA A 55 1.36 -10.48 -4.91
N SER A 56 2.39 -10.95 -5.60
CA SER A 56 2.22 -12.09 -6.51
C SER A 56 1.84 -13.35 -5.72
N GLY A 57 1.05 -14.23 -6.35
CA GLY A 57 0.85 -15.58 -5.83
C GLY A 57 2.15 -16.38 -5.77
N GLY A 58 2.15 -17.47 -5.02
CA GLY A 58 3.30 -18.37 -4.94
C GLY A 58 3.51 -19.16 -6.23
N ASN A 59 4.78 -19.39 -6.58
CA ASN A 59 5.13 -20.27 -7.70
C ASN A 59 4.86 -21.73 -7.32
N ALA A 60 4.51 -22.55 -8.30
CA ALA A 60 4.41 -24.00 -8.16
C ALA A 60 5.64 -24.67 -8.79
N VAL A 61 6.31 -25.58 -8.07
CA VAL A 61 7.43 -26.35 -8.62
C VAL A 61 7.01 -27.81 -8.78
N TYR A 62 7.05 -28.30 -10.01
CA TYR A 62 6.75 -29.69 -10.35
C TYR A 62 8.05 -30.49 -10.34
N THR A 63 8.35 -31.18 -9.23
CA THR A 63 9.62 -31.91 -9.06
C THR A 63 9.79 -33.07 -10.04
N SER A 64 8.69 -33.64 -10.54
CA SER A 64 8.69 -34.75 -11.51
C SER A 64 9.10 -34.33 -12.92
N THR A 65 8.92 -33.07 -13.29
CA THR A 65 9.21 -32.56 -14.64
C THR A 65 10.24 -31.43 -14.63
N GLY A 66 10.59 -30.89 -13.47
CA GLY A 66 11.42 -29.69 -13.32
C GLY A 66 10.72 -28.40 -13.76
N ALA A 67 9.42 -28.46 -14.12
CA ALA A 67 8.67 -27.31 -14.58
C ALA A 67 8.28 -26.39 -13.42
N THR A 68 8.22 -25.09 -13.68
CA THR A 68 7.74 -24.07 -12.73
C THR A 68 6.50 -23.39 -13.28
N GLY A 69 5.39 -23.46 -12.54
CA GLY A 69 4.23 -22.60 -12.76
C GLY A 69 4.40 -21.30 -12.00
N TYR A 70 4.38 -20.17 -12.69
CA TYR A 70 4.47 -18.86 -12.03
C TYR A 70 3.15 -18.50 -11.36
N GLY A 71 3.22 -17.93 -10.15
CA GLY A 71 2.04 -17.39 -9.47
C GLY A 71 1.45 -16.18 -10.22
N GLY A 72 0.16 -15.95 -10.04
CA GLY A 72 -0.52 -14.78 -10.63
C GLY A 72 0.08 -13.46 -10.13
N MET A 73 0.05 -12.42 -10.97
CA MET A 73 0.42 -11.07 -10.55
C MET A 73 -0.59 -10.56 -9.51
N GLY A 74 -0.11 -9.77 -8.54
CA GLY A 74 -0.98 -9.10 -7.59
C GLY A 74 -1.81 -7.99 -8.24
N GLY A 75 -3.05 -7.79 -7.78
CA GLY A 75 -3.93 -6.75 -8.29
C GLY A 75 -3.58 -5.35 -7.78
N VAL A 76 -4.02 -4.30 -8.47
CA VAL A 76 -3.87 -2.90 -8.01
C VAL A 76 -5.24 -2.32 -7.67
N ILE A 77 -5.37 -1.73 -6.48
CA ILE A 77 -6.57 -1.07 -5.99
C ILE A 77 -6.22 0.39 -5.67
N ASN A 78 -7.06 1.32 -6.11
CA ASN A 78 -6.98 2.73 -5.72
C ASN A 78 -8.25 3.07 -4.93
N ALA A 79 -8.10 3.64 -3.74
CA ALA A 79 -9.20 3.98 -2.86
C ALA A 79 -9.01 5.37 -2.25
N GLN A 80 -10.10 6.10 -2.06
CA GLN A 80 -10.12 7.31 -1.23
C GLN A 80 -10.79 6.96 0.09
N ILE A 81 -10.13 7.30 1.20
CA ILE A 81 -10.59 6.98 2.55
C ILE A 81 -10.78 8.30 3.29
N ALA A 82 -11.94 8.47 3.93
CA ALA A 82 -12.17 9.57 4.86
C ALA A 82 -11.48 9.25 6.19
N VAL A 83 -10.77 10.22 6.76
CA VAL A 83 -9.95 10.03 7.96
C VAL A 83 -10.14 11.18 8.94
N ILE A 84 -9.75 10.97 10.20
CA ILE A 84 -9.75 12.02 11.21
C ILE A 84 -8.33 12.59 11.34
N PRO A 85 -8.15 13.92 11.34
CA PRO A 85 -6.85 14.53 11.61
C PRO A 85 -6.24 14.05 12.94
N GLY A 86 -5.00 13.59 12.93
CA GLY A 86 -4.30 13.07 14.11
C GLY A 86 -4.60 11.62 14.46
N GLU A 87 -5.47 10.94 13.71
CA GLU A 87 -5.76 9.51 13.90
C GLU A 87 -4.55 8.64 13.52
N VAL A 88 -4.33 7.55 14.27
CA VAL A 88 -3.30 6.56 13.95
C VAL A 88 -3.96 5.38 13.25
N LEU A 89 -3.62 5.18 11.97
CA LEU A 89 -4.08 4.07 11.15
C LEU A 89 -3.11 2.90 11.25
N GLN A 90 -3.63 1.69 11.43
CA GLN A 90 -2.87 0.45 11.30
C GLN A 90 -2.84 0.03 9.83
N ILE A 91 -1.65 -0.38 9.37
CA ILE A 91 -1.39 -0.78 8.00
C ILE A 91 -0.84 -2.19 8.02
N ASN A 92 -1.58 -3.12 7.42
CA ASN A 92 -1.17 -4.51 7.26
C ASN A 92 -0.77 -4.76 5.81
N VAL A 93 0.52 -5.03 5.59
CA VAL A 93 1.07 -5.32 4.27
C VAL A 93 1.33 -6.82 4.13
N GLY A 94 0.55 -7.50 3.28
CA GLY A 94 0.71 -8.93 2.97
C GLY A 94 1.96 -9.25 2.15
N GLY A 95 2.52 -10.46 2.32
CA GLY A 95 3.67 -10.96 1.58
C GLY A 95 3.30 -11.74 0.31
N GLN A 96 4.32 -12.14 -0.47
CA GLN A 96 4.15 -13.08 -1.59
C GLN A 96 3.62 -14.42 -1.06
N GLY A 97 2.73 -15.08 -1.82
CA GLY A 97 2.27 -16.43 -1.50
C GLY A 97 3.43 -17.44 -1.51
N SER A 98 3.39 -18.44 -0.62
CA SER A 98 4.48 -19.43 -0.52
C SER A 98 4.57 -20.31 -1.75
N ILE A 99 5.79 -20.77 -2.07
CA ILE A 99 6.02 -21.75 -3.13
C ILE A 99 5.20 -23.01 -2.82
N GLY A 100 4.43 -23.45 -3.80
CA GLY A 100 3.68 -24.69 -3.73
C GLY A 100 4.60 -25.90 -3.63
N GLY A 101 4.27 -26.82 -2.72
CA GLY A 101 5.00 -28.07 -2.53
C GLY A 101 5.00 -28.98 -3.78
N PRO A 102 5.65 -30.15 -3.72
CA PRO A 102 5.97 -31.00 -4.88
C PRO A 102 4.77 -31.49 -5.71
N SER A 103 3.54 -31.29 -5.22
CA SER A 103 2.28 -31.58 -5.93
C SER A 103 1.69 -30.39 -6.70
N GLY A 104 2.40 -29.27 -6.80
CA GLY A 104 2.10 -28.20 -7.76
C GLY A 104 0.98 -27.21 -7.38
N ALA A 105 0.56 -27.14 -6.12
CA ALA A 105 -0.40 -26.13 -5.68
C ALA A 105 0.33 -24.97 -4.99
N GLY A 106 0.60 -23.89 -5.74
CA GLY A 106 0.99 -22.61 -5.14
C GLY A 106 -0.11 -22.13 -4.22
N VAL A 107 0.21 -21.73 -2.99
CA VAL A 107 -0.79 -21.12 -2.10
C VAL A 107 -0.93 -19.64 -2.47
N ASN A 108 -2.16 -19.17 -2.59
CA ASN A 108 -2.44 -17.76 -2.83
C ASN A 108 -2.09 -16.97 -1.56
N GLY A 109 -1.41 -15.83 -1.75
CA GLY A 109 -1.09 -14.88 -0.68
C GLY A 109 -2.22 -13.91 -0.42
#